data_AF-A0A8J6RXC8-F1
#
_entry.id   AF-A0A8J6RXC8-F1
#
_cell.length_a   1.000
_cell.length_b   1.000
_cell.length_c   1.000
_cell.angle_alpha   90.00
_cell.angle_beta   90.00
_cell.angle_gamma   90.00
#
_symmetry.space_group_name_H-M   'P 1'
#
loop_
_entity.id
_entity.type
_entity.pdbx_description
1 polymer ?
#
loop_
_entity_poly.entity_id
_entity_poly.type
_entity_poly.pdbx_seq_one_letter_code
_entity_poly.pdbx_strand_id
1 'polypeptide(L)'
;MNFLRRTIVILGTATLLAGLPLVIYAQPLQTPINQMSAEYCYKQGMEKAGLGDYQGAIEDLQKAADLFQQQGKEEDYQQALQAINYYQEVIQVMKGLQW
;
A
#
# COMPACT_ATOMS: atom_id res chain seq x y z
N MET A 1 3.60 31.15 8.08
CA MET A 1 5.07 30.95 8.07
C MET A 1 5.42 29.68 8.83
N ASN A 2 5.99 28.71 8.12
CA ASN A 2 7.01 27.72 8.50
C ASN A 2 6.93 27.11 9.93
N PHE A 3 6.43 25.88 10.11
CA PHE A 3 7.11 24.59 9.82
C PHE A 3 8.26 24.28 10.80
N LEU A 4 7.92 23.81 12.01
CA LEU A 4 8.87 23.52 13.09
C LEU A 4 8.43 22.33 13.98
N ARG A 5 8.21 21.15 13.36
CA ARG A 5 8.12 19.86 14.07
C ARG A 5 8.99 18.80 13.38
N ARG A 6 10.32 18.99 13.49
CA ARG A 6 11.35 18.01 13.12
C ARG A 6 12.50 18.07 14.13
N THR A 7 12.34 17.36 15.24
CA THR A 7 13.42 17.06 16.19
C THR A 7 13.55 15.55 16.30
N ILE A 8 14.42 14.98 15.45
CA ILE A 8 14.79 13.57 15.48
C ILE A 8 15.82 13.42 16.60
N VAL A 9 15.45 12.75 17.70
CA VAL A 9 16.38 12.44 18.79
C VAL A 9 17.07 11.11 18.47
N ILE A 10 18.29 11.18 17.94
CA ILE A 10 19.18 10.03 17.80
C ILE A 10 20.08 9.99 19.04
N LEU A 11 19.77 9.11 19.99
CA LEU A 11 20.67 8.79 21.12
C LEU A 11 21.49 7.54 20.77
N GLY A 12 22.75 7.74 20.40
CA GLY A 12 23.73 6.68 20.25
C GLY A 12 24.74 6.69 21.40
N THR A 13 25.03 5.50 21.97
CA THR A 13 26.16 5.27 22.90
C THR A 13 26.79 3.89 22.67
N ALA A 14 28.07 3.77 23.05
CA ALA A 14 29.02 2.70 22.75
C ALA A 14 30.08 2.65 23.89
N THR A 15 30.84 1.59 24.22
CA THR A 15 31.02 0.17 23.78
C THR A 15 31.77 -0.57 24.93
N LEU A 16 32.08 -1.87 25.00
CA LEU A 16 32.02 -3.08 24.15
C LEU A 16 32.12 -4.36 25.06
N LEU A 17 32.18 -5.54 24.42
CA LEU A 17 33.01 -6.72 24.77
C LEU A 17 32.42 -7.94 25.54
N ALA A 18 32.48 -9.09 24.84
CA ALA A 18 32.59 -10.46 25.35
C ALA A 18 31.38 -11.14 26.06
N GLY A 19 30.32 -11.38 25.29
CA GLY A 19 29.35 -12.44 25.55
C GLY A 19 28.31 -12.44 24.43
N LEU A 20 28.02 -13.58 23.82
CA LEU A 20 26.99 -13.70 22.77
C LEU A 20 25.69 -14.26 23.36
N PRO A 21 24.76 -13.44 23.87
CA PRO A 21 23.40 -13.60 23.40
C PRO A 21 23.39 -13.25 21.91
N LEU A 22 22.66 -14.03 21.13
CA LEU A 22 22.08 -13.56 19.87
C LEU A 22 21.08 -12.45 20.23
N VAL A 23 21.59 -11.24 20.49
CA VAL A 23 20.84 -10.03 20.16
C VAL A 23 20.87 -9.98 18.64
N ILE A 24 19.96 -10.77 18.06
CA ILE A 24 19.26 -10.36 16.87
C ILE A 24 18.71 -9.00 17.29
N TYR A 25 19.40 -7.93 16.89
CA TYR A 25 18.72 -6.68 16.68
C TYR A 25 17.79 -7.01 15.52
N ALA A 26 16.61 -7.53 15.88
CA ALA A 26 15.37 -7.05 15.29
C ALA A 26 15.40 -5.53 15.53
N GLN A 27 16.18 -4.85 14.68
CA GLN A 27 15.75 -3.60 14.12
C GLN A 27 14.28 -3.87 13.80
N PRO A 28 13.31 -3.19 14.44
CA PRO A 28 12.06 -3.05 13.74
C PRO A 28 12.49 -2.51 12.38
N LEU A 29 12.28 -3.33 11.35
CA LEU A 29 12.40 -2.89 9.99
C LEU A 29 11.37 -1.78 9.92
N GLN A 30 11.83 -0.55 10.14
CA GLN A 30 11.11 0.66 9.83
C GLN A 30 11.11 0.74 8.30
N THR A 31 10.47 -0.25 7.68
CA THR A 31 9.64 0.02 6.52
C THR A 31 8.84 1.25 6.95
N PRO A 32 9.05 2.42 6.32
CA PRO A 32 8.31 3.61 6.70
C PRO A 32 6.84 3.21 6.62
N ILE A 33 6.12 3.27 7.75
CA ILE A 33 4.75 2.77 7.79
C ILE A 33 3.93 3.63 6.84
N ASN A 34 3.72 3.04 5.68
CA ASN A 34 2.68 3.30 4.72
C ASN A 34 2.33 4.79 4.58
N GLN A 35 3.23 5.55 3.96
CA GLN A 35 2.70 6.44 2.93
C GLN A 35 2.03 5.50 1.91
N MET A 36 0.71 5.37 1.97
CA MET A 36 -0.06 4.66 0.96
C MET A 36 0.20 5.35 -0.36
N SER A 37 1.15 4.82 -1.12
CA SER A 37 1.38 5.27 -2.49
C SER A 37 0.25 4.71 -3.34
N ALA A 38 -0.10 5.43 -4.41
CA ALA A 38 -1.05 4.93 -5.39
C ALA A 38 -0.66 3.52 -5.89
N GLU A 39 0.65 3.30 -6.10
CA GLU A 39 1.23 2.02 -6.47
C GLU A 39 1.06 0.91 -5.41
N TYR A 40 1.08 1.25 -4.12
CA TYR A 40 0.80 0.29 -3.05
C TYR A 40 -0.67 -0.12 -3.04
N CYS A 41 -1.59 0.86 -3.08
CA CYS A 41 -3.03 0.59 -3.16
C CYS A 41 -3.38 -0.21 -4.43
N TYR A 42 -2.75 0.10 -5.56
CA TYR A 42 -2.93 -0.64 -6.80
C TYR A 42 -2.51 -2.10 -6.66
N LYS A 43 -1.30 -2.35 -6.13
CA LYS A 43 -0.80 -3.72 -5.88
C LYS A 43 -1.69 -4.49 -4.90
N GLN A 44 -2.10 -3.85 -3.80
CA GLN A 44 -3.01 -4.44 -2.82
C GLN A 44 -4.37 -4.84 -3.46
N GLY A 45 -4.91 -3.99 -4.33
CA GLY A 45 -6.12 -4.29 -5.08
C GLY A 45 -5.95 -5.50 -6.02
N MET A 46 -4.84 -5.55 -6.77
CA MET A 46 -4.50 -6.68 -7.64
C MET A 46 -4.29 -7.99 -6.86
N GLU A 47 -3.65 -7.94 -5.68
CA GLU A 47 -3.49 -9.09 -4.78
C GLU A 47 -4.84 -9.62 -4.28
N LYS A 48 -5.73 -8.73 -3.81
CA LYS A 48 -7.10 -9.09 -3.41
C LYS A 48 -7.91 -9.71 -4.55
N ALA A 49 -7.81 -9.17 -5.76
CA ALA A 49 -8.46 -9.75 -6.94
C ALA A 49 -7.91 -11.15 -7.26
N GLY A 50 -6.61 -11.39 -7.07
CA GLY A 50 -5.98 -12.71 -7.18
C GLY A 50 -6.47 -13.71 -6.13
N LEU A 51 -6.96 -13.23 -4.98
CA LEU A 51 -7.62 -14.03 -3.93
C LEU A 51 -9.14 -14.17 -4.15
N GLY A 52 -9.71 -13.57 -5.20
CA GLY A 52 -11.15 -13.55 -5.47
C GLY A 52 -11.95 -12.49 -4.66
N ASP A 53 -11.28 -11.67 -3.85
CA ASP A 53 -11.90 -10.51 -3.20
C ASP A 53 -11.97 -9.32 -4.16
N TYR A 54 -12.82 -9.45 -5.19
CA TYR A 54 -13.00 -8.42 -6.21
C TYR A 54 -13.61 -7.13 -5.65
N GLN A 55 -14.39 -7.22 -4.56
CA GLN A 55 -15.00 -6.06 -3.92
C GLN A 55 -13.94 -5.24 -3.18
N GLY A 56 -13.12 -5.89 -2.33
CA GLY A 56 -11.99 -5.26 -1.67
C GLY A 56 -10.88 -4.84 -2.63
N ALA A 57 -10.77 -5.49 -3.80
CA ALA A 57 -9.87 -5.07 -4.87
C ALA A 57 -10.27 -3.70 -5.45
N ILE A 58 -11.56 -3.53 -5.77
CA ILE A 58 -12.10 -2.26 -6.27
C ILE A 58 -11.88 -1.12 -5.27
N GLU A 59 -12.07 -1.37 -3.97
CA GLU A 59 -11.86 -0.34 -2.92
C GLU A 59 -10.41 0.16 -2.86
N ASP A 60 -9.41 -0.70 -3.05
CA ASP A 60 -8.01 -0.29 -3.04
C ASP A 60 -7.57 0.31 -4.38
N LEU A 61 -8.11 -0.19 -5.51
CA LEU A 61 -7.91 0.42 -6.83
C LEU A 61 -8.52 1.83 -6.93
N GLN A 62 -9.64 2.10 -6.27
CA GLN A 62 -10.23 3.44 -6.19
C GLN A 62 -9.30 4.42 -5.47
N LYS A 63 -8.76 4.03 -4.30
CA LYS A 63 -7.74 4.82 -3.58
C LYS A 63 -6.50 5.04 -4.44
N ALA A 64 -6.09 4.04 -5.21
CA ALA A 64 -4.98 4.16 -6.15
C ALA A 64 -5.28 5.21 -7.23
N ALA A 65 -6.46 5.15 -7.87
CA ALA A 65 -6.89 6.12 -8.86
C ALA A 65 -6.89 7.56 -8.30
N ASP A 66 -7.53 7.79 -7.15
CA ASP A 66 -7.57 9.12 -6.50
C ASP A 66 -6.17 9.68 -6.24
N LEU A 67 -5.23 8.82 -5.82
CA LEU A 67 -3.85 9.19 -5.56
C LEU A 67 -3.03 9.39 -6.86
N PHE A 68 -3.28 8.61 -7.91
CA PHE A 68 -2.65 8.79 -9.22
C PHE A 68 -3.09 10.11 -9.87
N GLN A 69 -4.38 10.44 -9.80
CA GLN A 69 -4.92 11.72 -10.26
C GLN A 69 -4.28 12.90 -9.52
N GLN A 70 -4.15 12.83 -8.19
CA GLN A 70 -3.47 13.86 -7.39
C GLN A 70 -1.98 14.02 -7.72
N GLN A 71 -1.32 12.96 -8.22
CA GLN A 71 0.07 12.98 -8.65
C GLN A 71 0.27 13.40 -10.12
N GLY A 72 -0.82 13.63 -10.88
CA GLY A 72 -0.75 13.88 -12.32
C GLY A 72 -0.32 12.65 -13.15
N LYS A 73 -0.39 11.45 -12.56
CA LYS A 73 -0.07 10.18 -13.21
C LYS A 73 -1.29 9.68 -14.00
N GLU A 74 -1.60 10.36 -15.11
CA GLU A 74 -2.80 10.08 -15.91
C GLU A 74 -2.83 8.66 -16.49
N GLU A 75 -1.69 8.11 -16.89
CA GLU A 75 -1.59 6.72 -17.38
C GLU A 75 -1.97 5.71 -16.28
N ASP A 76 -1.32 5.80 -15.11
CA ASP A 76 -1.60 4.93 -13.96
C ASP A 76 -3.06 5.08 -13.47
N TYR A 77 -3.63 6.28 -13.53
CA TYR A 77 -5.04 6.55 -13.24
C TYR A 77 -5.99 5.82 -14.20
N GLN A 78 -5.72 5.89 -15.52
CA GLN A 78 -6.52 5.16 -16.51
C GLN A 78 -6.40 3.64 -16.34
N GLN A 79 -5.21 3.11 -16.00
CA GLN A 79 -5.02 1.69 -15.69
C GLN A 79 -5.84 1.26 -14.47
N ALA A 80 -5.85 2.07 -13.39
CA ALA A 80 -6.69 1.81 -12.21
C ALA A 80 -8.19 1.78 -12.54
N LEU A 81 -8.68 2.71 -13.36
CA LEU A 81 -10.08 2.72 -13.82
C LEU A 81 -10.43 1.49 -14.68
N GLN A 82 -9.54 1.07 -15.58
CA GLN A 82 -9.74 -0.14 -16.40
C GLN A 82 -9.84 -1.39 -15.51
N ALA A 83 -8.97 -1.52 -14.50
CA ALA A 83 -9.02 -2.62 -13.54
C ALA A 83 -10.33 -2.61 -12.72
N ILE A 84 -10.77 -1.44 -12.24
CA ILE A 84 -12.05 -1.29 -11.53
C ILE A 84 -13.23 -1.76 -12.40
N ASN A 85 -13.30 -1.29 -13.65
CA ASN A 85 -14.39 -1.65 -14.57
C ASN A 85 -14.40 -3.16 -14.86
N TYR A 86 -13.23 -3.77 -15.12
CA TYR A 86 -13.10 -5.21 -15.31
C TYR A 86 -13.60 -6.01 -14.10
N TYR A 87 -13.21 -5.64 -12.87
CA TYR A 87 -13.67 -6.36 -11.68
C TYR A 87 -15.16 -6.11 -11.38
N GLN A 88 -15.71 -4.96 -11.74
CA GLN A 88 -17.17 -4.73 -11.69
C GLN A 88 -17.92 -5.67 -12.64
N GLU A 89 -17.46 -5.83 -13.90
CA GLU A 89 -18.05 -6.79 -14.84
C GLU A 89 -18.01 -8.23 -14.31
N VAL A 90 -16.86 -8.66 -13.76
CA VAL A 90 -16.70 -9.98 -13.12
C VAL A 90 -17.71 -10.18 -11.99
N ILE A 91 -17.89 -9.18 -11.12
CA ILE A 91 -18.90 -9.23 -10.03
C ILE A 91 -20.33 -9.32 -10.58
N GLN A 92 -20.67 -8.58 -11.64
CA GLN A 92 -22.01 -8.63 -12.24
C GLN A 92 -22.29 -10.00 -12.86
N VAL A 93 -21.32 -10.57 -13.59
CA VAL A 93 -21.43 -11.92 -14.18
C VAL A 93 -21.62 -12.97 -13.09
N MET A 94 -20.82 -12.94 -12.01
CA MET A 94 -20.98 -13.89 -10.90
C MET A 94 -22.35 -13.77 -10.20
N LYS A 95 -22.86 -12.54 -9.99
CA LYS A 95 -24.19 -12.32 -9.42
C LYS A 95 -25.31 -12.85 -10.33
N GLY A 96 -25.17 -12.68 -11.65
CA GLY A 96 -26.11 -13.24 -12.62
C GLY A 96 -26.07 -14.77 -12.76
N LEU A 97 -25.07 -15.44 -12.18
CA LEU A 97 -24.93 -16.90 -12.16
C LEU A 97 -25.46 -17.54 -10.85
N GLN A 98 -25.87 -16.74 -9.86
CA GLN A 98 -26.51 -17.22 -8.64
C GLN A 98 -28.04 -17.23 -8.84
N TRP A 99 -28.62 -18.44 -8.86
CA TRP A 99 -30.06 -18.70 -8.97
C TRP A 99 -30.80 -18.49 -7.65
#